data_AF-A0A7Y3YS31-F1
#
_entry.id   AF-A0A7Y3YS31-F1
#
_cell.length_a   1.000
_cell.length_b   1.000
_cell.length_c   1.000
_cell.angle_alpha   90.00
_cell.angle_beta   90.00
_cell.angle_gamma   90.00
#
_symmetry.space_group_name_H-M   'P 1'
#
loop_
_entity.id
_entity.type
_entity.pdbx_description
1 polymer ?
#
loop_
_entity_poly.entity_id
_entity_poly.type
_entity_poly.pdbx_seq_one_letter_code
_entity_poly.pdbx_strand_id
1 'polypeptide(L)'
;MDTNVISEALYTTDQTKALELFLRQRKPPEIAEQVGVATRTVQKWITQFDWKKLRDDAPVELMLRQRIAYLMWVDHKLECQERELKMLLEQHYKNQKSEERSRPASSSGGENKRGRKSNKVKNDISGITKEMLDEYREKTFFGYQKEIHEHKQNDEINEIRFYLKSRQIGLSFYFAWEAFEDAVLSGDNQVFISASKKQAYIFKNYIRKFALELAGIDLKGKDDIELSNGANLIFCSTNVSSSQGFNGHMYWDEVFWIPRFGALDDYAGGMSIQAQYRTTYISTPSTMAHEAYPKWSGKKEDNIDLSHNALKDGALGPDYIFRQMITVDDAIAKGGDKLFNMEKLKRKYPVKEVFDNLLRCKFLDDSASFFALKALLACKTDTDLWQDVDHDKARPVGNAEVLVGYDPRGGGTGEGSDDAGLVVALKPKTKGGVFRTIEKLRLKGSSYEQQAETIRSITEKYNVVYLAMDTGGVGSAVAELVRKFYPALVELNYSPEMKRMMAYKAREIINNGRFLFDDDWDDLVHSFLMIRQQTTDKSGQVTFVSNRSKIGSHADLAWASMHVLAWEPIDVNADNDTSVTFF
;
A
#
# COMPACT_ATOMS: atom_id res chain seq x y z
N MET A 1 -56.86 57.85 -55.85
CA MET A 1 -57.04 57.65 -54.40
C MET A 1 -57.21 56.16 -54.18
N ASP A 2 -56.25 55.60 -53.44
CA ASP A 2 -56.11 54.26 -52.86
C ASP A 2 -56.20 53.02 -53.76
N THR A 3 -55.05 52.65 -54.32
CA THR A 3 -54.75 51.27 -54.75
C THR A 3 -54.18 50.47 -53.59
N ASN A 4 -54.99 49.55 -53.05
CA ASN A 4 -54.55 48.45 -52.20
C ASN A 4 -53.66 47.50 -53.02
N VAL A 5 -52.35 47.49 -52.76
CA VAL A 5 -51.43 46.49 -53.30
C VAL A 5 -51.38 45.33 -52.29
N ILE A 6 -52.03 44.22 -52.63
CA ILE A 6 -51.95 42.96 -51.88
C ILE A 6 -50.55 42.39 -52.13
N SER A 7 -49.70 42.33 -51.11
CA SER A 7 -48.40 41.64 -51.20
C SER A 7 -48.64 40.13 -51.21
N GLU A 8 -48.28 39.45 -52.31
CA GLU A 8 -48.24 37.99 -52.35
C GLU A 8 -47.26 37.47 -51.28
N ALA A 9 -47.71 36.51 -50.47
CA ALA A 9 -46.88 35.90 -49.44
C ALA A 9 -45.74 35.10 -50.09
N LEU A 10 -44.50 35.36 -49.68
CA LEU A 10 -43.28 34.69 -50.18
C LEU A 10 -43.29 33.16 -49.99
N TYR A 11 -44.10 32.66 -49.04
CA TYR A 11 -44.21 31.25 -48.69
C TYR A 11 -45.67 30.86 -48.46
N THR A 12 -46.04 29.64 -48.82
CA THR A 12 -47.31 29.04 -48.37
C THR A 12 -47.29 28.77 -46.86
N THR A 13 -48.45 28.48 -46.26
CA THR A 13 -48.56 28.13 -44.83
C THR A 13 -47.67 26.93 -44.47
N ASP A 14 -47.64 25.91 -45.33
CA ASP A 14 -46.82 24.71 -45.13
C ASP A 14 -45.33 24.99 -45.30
N GLN A 15 -44.96 25.85 -46.27
CA GLN A 15 -43.58 26.28 -46.48
C GLN A 15 -43.07 27.12 -45.32
N THR A 16 -43.91 27.97 -44.74
CA THR A 16 -43.58 28.79 -43.57
C THR A 16 -43.31 27.91 -42.36
N LYS A 17 -44.18 26.93 -42.10
CA LYS A 17 -43.99 25.96 -41.01
C LYS A 17 -42.77 25.08 -41.23
N ALA A 18 -42.51 24.66 -42.46
CA ALA A 18 -41.32 23.87 -42.81
C ALA A 18 -40.02 24.68 -42.67
N LEU A 19 -40.01 25.97 -43.04
CA LEU A 19 -38.88 26.87 -42.86
C LEU A 19 -38.57 27.07 -41.37
N GLU A 20 -39.58 27.28 -40.53
CA GLU A 20 -39.39 27.43 -39.08
C GLU A 20 -38.71 26.19 -38.47
N LEU A 21 -39.19 24.98 -38.81
CA LEU A 21 -38.59 23.73 -38.32
C LEU A 21 -37.18 23.51 -38.88
N PHE A 22 -36.92 23.93 -40.12
CA PHE A 22 -35.60 23.87 -40.74
C PHE A 22 -34.57 24.77 -40.03
N LEU A 23 -34.96 26.00 -39.67
CA LEU A 23 -34.12 26.94 -38.91
C LEU A 23 -33.85 26.44 -37.48
N ARG A 24 -34.76 25.65 -36.90
CA ARG A 24 -34.57 24.94 -35.61
C ARG A 24 -33.70 23.67 -35.71
N GLN A 25 -33.02 23.47 -36.83
CA GLN A 25 -32.11 22.36 -37.10
C GLN A 25 -32.74 20.96 -37.16
N ARG A 26 -34.06 20.84 -37.39
CA ARG A 26 -34.71 19.54 -37.61
C ARG A 26 -34.29 18.92 -38.95
N LYS A 27 -34.23 17.59 -39.01
CA LYS A 27 -33.87 16.88 -40.25
C LYS A 27 -35.05 16.91 -41.24
N PRO A 28 -34.82 16.96 -42.57
CA PRO A 28 -35.90 16.97 -43.56
C PRO A 28 -36.99 15.88 -43.41
N PRO A 29 -36.68 14.64 -42.98
CA PRO A 29 -37.72 13.63 -42.72
C PRO A 29 -38.67 13.99 -41.56
N GLU A 30 -38.13 14.60 -40.50
CA GLU A 30 -38.92 15.01 -39.32
C GLU A 30 -39.84 16.19 -39.66
N ILE A 31 -39.34 17.12 -40.48
CA ILE A 31 -40.13 18.25 -40.99
C ILE A 31 -41.28 17.76 -41.86
N ALA A 32 -41.00 16.79 -42.73
CA ALA A 32 -41.97 16.19 -43.63
C ALA A 32 -43.14 15.54 -42.88
N GLU A 33 -42.82 14.81 -41.80
CA GLU A 33 -43.81 14.20 -40.91
C GLU A 33 -44.69 15.25 -40.20
N GLN A 34 -44.10 16.33 -39.67
CA GLN A 34 -44.85 17.37 -38.94
C GLN A 34 -45.66 18.33 -39.83
N VAL A 35 -45.28 18.48 -41.09
CA VAL A 35 -45.97 19.32 -42.07
C VAL A 35 -46.97 18.49 -42.90
N GLY A 36 -46.86 17.15 -42.89
CA GLY A 36 -47.78 16.26 -43.61
C GLY A 36 -47.48 16.18 -45.11
N VAL A 37 -46.21 16.33 -45.51
CA VAL A 37 -45.76 16.30 -46.90
C VAL A 37 -44.65 15.26 -47.11
N ALA A 38 -44.36 14.88 -48.35
CA ALA A 38 -43.26 13.97 -48.63
C ALA A 38 -41.89 14.63 -48.35
N THR A 39 -40.92 13.86 -47.85
CA THR A 39 -39.54 14.33 -47.58
C THR A 39 -38.87 14.99 -48.79
N ARG A 40 -39.16 14.49 -49.99
CA ARG A 40 -38.65 15.05 -51.25
C ARG A 40 -39.18 16.47 -51.51
N THR A 41 -40.39 16.77 -51.05
CA THR A 41 -41.00 18.10 -51.15
C THR A 41 -40.27 19.10 -50.24
N VAL A 42 -39.93 18.70 -49.01
CA VAL A 42 -39.14 19.54 -48.09
C VAL A 42 -37.73 19.80 -48.64
N GLN A 43 -37.07 18.78 -49.19
CA GLN A 43 -35.75 18.93 -49.83
C GLN A 43 -35.78 19.85 -51.05
N LYS A 44 -36.88 19.80 -51.82
CA LYS A 44 -37.12 20.73 -52.94
C LYS A 44 -37.25 22.16 -52.43
N TRP A 45 -38.02 22.41 -51.36
CA TRP A 45 -38.16 23.74 -50.77
C TRP A 45 -36.83 24.29 -50.23
N ILE A 46 -36.05 23.48 -49.51
CA ILE A 46 -34.72 23.87 -49.01
C ILE A 46 -33.81 24.35 -50.15
N THR A 47 -33.84 23.66 -51.30
CA THR A 47 -33.03 24.01 -52.47
C THR A 47 -33.61 25.20 -53.24
N GLN A 48 -34.94 25.21 -53.45
CA GLN A 48 -35.65 26.21 -54.25
C GLN A 48 -35.57 27.60 -53.63
N PHE A 49 -35.68 27.69 -52.31
CA PHE A 49 -35.68 28.95 -51.56
C PHE A 49 -34.32 29.24 -50.89
N ASP A 50 -33.30 28.43 -51.20
CA ASP A 50 -31.94 28.57 -50.69
C ASP A 50 -31.88 28.72 -49.16
N TRP A 51 -32.71 27.96 -48.44
CA TRP A 51 -32.84 28.07 -46.98
C TRP A 51 -31.52 27.81 -46.25
N LYS A 52 -30.58 27.12 -46.88
CA LYS A 52 -29.23 26.92 -46.37
C LYS A 52 -28.48 28.24 -46.12
N LYS A 53 -28.76 29.31 -46.86
CA LYS A 53 -28.18 30.65 -46.61
C LYS A 53 -28.85 31.39 -45.46
N LEU A 54 -30.08 31.03 -45.12
CA LEU A 54 -30.84 31.60 -44.00
C LEU A 54 -30.47 30.93 -42.67
N ARG A 55 -29.75 29.82 -42.74
CA ARG A 55 -29.30 29.04 -41.61
C ARG A 55 -27.80 29.22 -41.47
N ASP A 56 -27.37 29.86 -40.40
CA ASP A 56 -25.97 29.80 -39.99
C ASP A 56 -25.71 28.40 -39.44
N ASP A 57 -24.91 27.60 -40.14
CA ASP A 57 -24.36 26.34 -39.62
C ASP A 57 -23.23 26.63 -38.61
N ALA A 58 -23.42 27.68 -37.82
CA ALA A 58 -22.43 28.16 -36.87
C ALA A 58 -22.08 27.04 -35.88
N PRO A 59 -20.79 26.91 -35.51
CA PRO A 59 -20.38 25.95 -34.50
C PRO A 59 -21.25 26.08 -33.26
N VAL A 60 -21.58 24.96 -32.63
CA VAL A 60 -22.42 24.89 -31.41
C VAL A 60 -22.00 25.94 -30.35
N GLU A 61 -20.71 26.23 -30.29
CA GLU A 61 -20.11 27.24 -29.40
C GLU A 61 -20.59 28.68 -29.67
N LEU A 62 -20.81 29.08 -30.94
CA LEU A 62 -21.33 30.42 -31.26
C LEU A 62 -22.79 30.55 -30.82
N MET A 63 -23.60 29.51 -31.08
CA MET A 63 -25.01 29.45 -30.65
C MET A 63 -25.12 29.51 -29.12
N LEU A 64 -24.22 28.82 -28.42
CA LEU A 64 -24.14 28.83 -26.97
C LEU A 64 -23.81 30.24 -26.43
N ARG A 65 -22.84 30.93 -27.03
CA ARG A 65 -22.47 32.31 -26.65
C ARG A 65 -23.59 33.31 -26.91
N GLN A 66 -24.27 33.21 -28.05
CA GLN A 66 -25.41 34.06 -28.37
C GLN A 66 -26.58 33.84 -27.40
N ARG A 67 -26.85 32.58 -27.02
CA ARG A 67 -27.90 32.26 -26.05
C ARG A 67 -27.58 32.80 -24.65
N ILE A 68 -26.33 32.69 -24.21
CA ILE A 68 -25.87 33.30 -22.95
C ILE A 68 -26.05 34.82 -22.99
N ALA A 69 -25.59 35.49 -24.05
CA ALA A 69 -25.72 36.95 -24.19
C ALA A 69 -27.18 37.41 -24.16
N TYR A 70 -28.06 36.71 -24.88
CA TYR A 70 -29.50 36.97 -24.86
C TYR A 70 -30.08 36.84 -23.44
N LEU A 71 -29.79 35.72 -22.75
CA LEU A 71 -30.29 35.50 -21.39
C LEU A 71 -29.74 36.56 -20.41
N MET A 72 -28.49 37.00 -20.58
CA MET A 72 -27.91 38.06 -19.76
C MET A 72 -28.67 39.39 -19.88
N TRP A 73 -29.15 39.75 -21.07
CA TRP A 73 -29.90 40.98 -21.32
C TRP A 73 -31.35 40.98 -20.86
N VAL A 74 -31.88 39.85 -20.37
CA VAL A 74 -33.25 39.80 -19.80
C VAL A 74 -33.23 40.38 -18.38
N ASP A 75 -33.86 41.53 -18.14
CA ASP A 75 -33.86 42.21 -16.83
C ASP A 75 -34.57 41.42 -15.72
N HIS A 76 -35.71 40.80 -16.04
CA HIS A 76 -36.47 39.95 -15.12
C HIS A 76 -36.51 38.51 -15.64
N LYS A 77 -35.64 37.65 -15.11
CA LYS A 77 -35.52 36.24 -15.53
C LYS A 77 -36.52 35.36 -14.79
N LEU A 78 -37.16 34.45 -15.50
CA LEU A 78 -37.92 33.35 -14.91
C LEU A 78 -36.98 32.27 -14.36
N GLU A 79 -37.46 31.45 -13.41
CA GLU A 79 -36.64 30.40 -12.77
C GLU A 79 -36.06 29.40 -13.79
N CYS A 80 -36.82 29.07 -14.84
CA CYS A 80 -36.35 28.20 -15.91
C CYS A 80 -35.21 28.84 -16.74
N GLN A 81 -35.25 30.16 -16.93
CA GLN A 81 -34.22 30.91 -17.65
C GLN A 81 -32.96 31.10 -16.80
N GLU A 82 -33.11 31.26 -15.48
CA GLU A 82 -31.98 31.30 -14.55
C GLU A 82 -31.25 29.94 -14.50
N ARG A 83 -32.02 28.85 -14.48
CA ARG A 83 -31.48 27.48 -14.54
C ARG A 83 -30.76 27.21 -15.87
N GLU A 84 -31.36 27.60 -16.99
CA GLU A 84 -30.75 27.52 -18.32
C GLU A 84 -29.43 28.31 -18.38
N LEU A 85 -29.43 29.55 -17.89
CA LEU A 85 -28.23 30.40 -17.87
C LEU A 85 -27.12 29.79 -17.01
N LYS A 86 -27.44 29.23 -15.83
CA LYS A 86 -26.46 28.53 -14.98
C LYS A 86 -25.83 27.34 -15.71
N MET A 87 -26.63 26.49 -16.35
CA MET A 87 -26.12 25.34 -17.10
C MET A 87 -25.22 25.75 -18.27
N LEU A 88 -25.63 26.78 -19.03
CA LEU A 88 -24.87 27.28 -20.17
C LEU A 88 -23.55 27.94 -19.74
N LEU A 89 -23.55 28.72 -18.66
CA LEU A 89 -22.32 29.31 -18.10
C LEU A 89 -21.37 28.23 -17.58
N GLU A 90 -21.87 27.21 -16.89
CA GLU A 90 -21.04 26.10 -16.39
C GLU A 90 -20.36 25.34 -17.54
N GLN A 91 -21.10 25.08 -18.62
CA GLN A 91 -20.54 24.45 -19.82
C GLN A 91 -19.51 25.35 -20.50
N HIS A 92 -19.78 26.67 -20.59
CA HIS A 92 -18.85 27.64 -21.15
C HIS A 92 -17.54 27.72 -20.33
N TYR A 93 -17.63 27.71 -18.99
CA TYR A 93 -16.45 27.69 -18.12
C TYR A 93 -15.66 26.39 -18.21
N LYS A 94 -16.31 25.23 -18.37
CA LYS A 94 -15.62 23.95 -18.63
C LYS A 94 -14.87 24.00 -19.96
N ASN A 95 -15.49 24.55 -21.00
CA ASN A 95 -14.87 24.73 -22.31
C ASN A 95 -13.67 25.70 -22.23
N GLN A 96 -13.84 26.88 -21.62
CA GLN A 96 -12.76 27.85 -21.41
C GLN A 96 -11.61 27.30 -20.57
N LYS A 97 -11.86 26.55 -19.49
CA LYS A 97 -10.79 25.89 -18.72
C LYS A 97 -10.04 24.83 -19.54
N SER A 98 -10.72 24.17 -20.47
CA SER A 98 -10.06 23.26 -21.42
C SER A 98 -9.21 24.03 -22.44
N GLU A 99 -9.66 25.20 -22.89
CA GLU A 99 -8.94 26.08 -23.82
C GLU A 99 -7.77 26.82 -23.16
N GLU A 100 -7.89 27.27 -21.90
CA GLU A 100 -6.82 27.89 -21.11
C GLU A 100 -5.72 26.89 -20.77
N ARG A 101 -6.08 25.62 -20.50
CA ARG A 101 -5.11 24.50 -20.42
C ARG A 101 -4.41 24.23 -21.76
N SER A 102 -4.94 24.76 -22.87
CA SER A 102 -4.43 24.56 -24.23
C SER A 102 -3.68 25.77 -24.80
N ARG A 103 -3.55 26.90 -24.07
CA ARG A 103 -2.78 28.09 -24.53
C ARG A 103 -1.34 28.06 -23.99
N PRO A 104 -0.29 28.10 -24.84
CA PRO A 104 1.09 28.29 -24.39
C PRO A 104 1.40 29.76 -24.14
N ALA A 105 2.20 30.04 -23.10
CA ALA A 105 2.79 31.36 -22.85
C ALA A 105 3.65 31.80 -24.05
N SER A 106 3.48 33.05 -24.45
CA SER A 106 4.13 33.68 -25.60
C SER A 106 5.65 33.80 -25.40
N SER A 107 6.42 33.28 -26.35
CA SER A 107 7.74 33.82 -26.70
C SER A 107 7.85 33.92 -28.21
N SER A 108 8.33 35.06 -28.64
CA SER A 108 8.44 35.60 -29.99
C SER A 108 9.35 34.81 -30.94
N GLY A 109 8.90 34.70 -32.19
CA GLY A 109 9.76 34.68 -33.38
C GLY A 109 10.38 33.33 -33.77
N GLY A 110 9.97 32.79 -34.91
CA GLY A 110 10.68 31.71 -35.61
C GLY A 110 9.75 30.66 -36.20
N GLU A 111 9.54 30.75 -37.51
CA GLU A 111 8.80 29.79 -38.32
C GLU A 111 9.27 28.36 -38.07
N ASN A 112 8.37 27.49 -37.59
CA ASN A 112 8.41 26.07 -37.90
C ASN A 112 7.00 25.51 -37.78
N LYS A 113 6.48 25.00 -38.90
CA LYS A 113 5.18 24.33 -39.01
C LYS A 113 5.05 23.24 -37.94
N ARG A 114 4.32 23.51 -36.85
CA ARG A 114 3.95 22.49 -35.87
C ARG A 114 2.63 21.88 -36.30
N GLY A 115 2.72 20.69 -36.90
CA GLY A 115 1.58 19.80 -37.06
C GLY A 115 0.84 19.60 -35.73
N ARG A 116 -0.46 19.32 -35.84
CA ARG A 116 -1.35 18.95 -34.74
C ARG A 116 -0.61 18.02 -33.76
N LYS A 117 -0.44 18.43 -32.50
CA LYS A 117 0.16 17.55 -31.47
C LYS A 117 -0.65 16.26 -31.44
N SER A 118 0.03 15.14 -31.69
CA SER A 118 -0.51 13.78 -31.61
C SER A 118 -1.28 13.60 -30.29
N ASN A 119 -2.42 12.90 -30.32
CA ASN A 119 -3.03 12.34 -29.12
C ASN A 119 -1.97 11.46 -28.45
N LYS A 120 -1.28 11.98 -27.43
CA LYS A 120 -0.29 11.18 -26.69
C LYS A 120 -1.04 9.99 -26.08
N VAL A 121 -0.70 8.80 -26.54
CA VAL A 121 -1.21 7.55 -25.97
C VAL A 121 -0.85 7.56 -24.48
N LYS A 122 -1.80 7.19 -23.63
CA LYS A 122 -1.56 7.14 -22.18
C LYS A 122 -0.55 6.03 -21.91
N ASN A 123 0.40 6.29 -21.00
CA ASN A 123 1.45 5.32 -20.63
C ASN A 123 2.18 4.75 -21.86
N ASP A 124 2.53 5.63 -22.80
CA ASP A 124 3.17 5.26 -24.07
C ASP A 124 4.61 4.80 -23.89
N ILE A 125 4.80 3.48 -23.88
CA ILE A 125 6.10 2.82 -23.75
C ILE A 125 6.77 2.52 -25.11
N SER A 126 6.21 2.97 -26.24
CA SER A 126 6.73 2.64 -27.58
C SER A 126 8.18 3.11 -27.82
N GLY A 127 8.67 4.06 -27.03
CA GLY A 127 10.05 4.53 -27.06
C GLY A 127 11.05 3.69 -26.25
N ILE A 128 10.61 2.69 -25.50
CA ILE A 128 11.49 1.81 -24.71
C ILE A 128 11.89 0.62 -25.58
N THR A 129 13.17 0.51 -25.93
CA THR A 129 13.68 -0.59 -26.74
C THR A 129 14.34 -1.67 -25.87
N LYS A 130 14.51 -2.87 -26.43
CA LYS A 130 15.20 -3.97 -25.77
C LYS A 130 16.62 -3.60 -25.37
N GLU A 131 17.34 -2.86 -26.21
CA GLU A 131 18.72 -2.44 -25.96
C GLU A 131 18.81 -1.50 -24.75
N MET A 132 17.82 -0.61 -24.57
CA MET A 132 17.75 0.26 -23.39
C MET A 132 17.52 -0.54 -22.10
N LEU A 133 16.67 -1.58 -22.18
CA LEU A 133 16.43 -2.49 -21.07
C LEU A 133 17.70 -3.29 -20.74
N ASP A 134 18.36 -3.85 -21.75
CA ASP A 134 19.61 -4.60 -21.59
C ASP A 134 20.72 -3.72 -20.98
N GLU A 135 20.91 -2.49 -21.48
CA GLU A 135 21.90 -1.55 -20.94
C GLU A 135 21.62 -1.21 -19.47
N TYR A 136 20.34 -0.94 -19.13
CA TYR A 136 19.94 -0.66 -17.76
C TYR A 136 20.24 -1.84 -16.84
N ARG A 137 19.93 -3.07 -17.30
CA ARG A 137 20.18 -4.29 -16.54
C ARG A 137 21.67 -4.46 -16.26
N GLU A 138 22.50 -4.28 -17.28
CA GLU A 138 23.95 -4.47 -17.17
C GLU A 138 24.63 -3.45 -16.26
N LYS A 139 24.15 -2.21 -16.27
CA LYS A 139 24.70 -1.10 -15.49
C LYS A 139 24.25 -1.10 -14.02
N THR A 140 23.04 -1.56 -13.73
CA THR A 140 22.37 -1.30 -12.45
C THR A 140 22.46 -2.47 -11.47
N PHE A 141 22.32 -3.72 -11.95
CA PHE A 141 22.14 -4.87 -11.07
C PHE A 141 23.44 -5.55 -10.67
N PHE A 142 23.46 -6.12 -9.47
CA PHE A 142 24.58 -6.91 -8.93
C PHE A 142 24.62 -8.31 -9.55
N GLY A 143 25.73 -9.03 -9.34
CA GLY A 143 25.94 -10.36 -9.93
C GLY A 143 24.81 -11.34 -9.61
N TYR A 144 24.39 -11.41 -8.35
CA TYR A 144 23.30 -12.30 -7.93
C TYR A 144 21.94 -11.94 -8.55
N GLN A 145 21.70 -10.68 -8.90
CA GLN A 145 20.47 -10.26 -9.60
C GLN A 145 20.54 -10.60 -11.09
N LYS A 146 21.73 -10.54 -11.70
CA LYS A 146 21.93 -10.96 -13.10
C LYS A 146 21.76 -12.47 -13.25
N GLU A 147 22.25 -13.27 -12.30
CA GLU A 147 21.99 -14.72 -12.25
C GLU A 147 20.48 -15.04 -12.18
N ILE A 148 19.70 -14.27 -11.41
CA ILE A 148 18.22 -14.43 -11.39
C ILE A 148 17.63 -14.20 -12.78
N HIS A 149 18.19 -13.27 -13.56
CA HIS A 149 17.75 -13.04 -14.95
C HIS A 149 18.06 -14.24 -15.84
N GLU A 150 19.22 -14.88 -15.66
CA GLU A 150 19.55 -16.12 -16.37
C GLU A 150 18.57 -17.24 -16.01
N HIS A 151 18.14 -17.35 -14.74
CA HIS A 151 17.11 -18.30 -14.32
C HIS A 151 15.78 -18.07 -15.02
N LYS A 152 15.38 -16.80 -15.23
CA LYS A 152 14.17 -16.46 -16.00
C LYS A 152 14.24 -16.97 -17.44
N GLN A 153 15.41 -16.87 -18.08
CA GLN A 153 15.59 -17.24 -19.49
C GLN A 153 15.70 -18.75 -19.71
N ASN A 154 15.71 -19.55 -18.63
CA ASN A 154 15.78 -21.00 -18.71
C ASN A 154 14.38 -21.63 -18.52
N ASP A 155 13.80 -22.08 -19.63
CA ASP A 155 12.46 -22.69 -19.69
C ASP A 155 12.32 -23.98 -18.85
N GLU A 156 13.41 -24.63 -18.47
CA GLU A 156 13.36 -25.83 -17.62
C GLU A 156 13.11 -25.51 -16.14
N ILE A 157 13.37 -24.26 -15.71
CA ILE A 157 13.32 -23.86 -14.29
C ILE A 157 12.49 -22.60 -14.03
N ASN A 158 12.04 -21.89 -15.06
CA ASN A 158 11.43 -20.57 -14.92
C ASN A 158 9.94 -20.57 -14.56
N GLU A 159 9.25 -21.71 -14.68
CA GLU A 159 7.80 -21.84 -14.45
C GLU A 159 7.43 -21.44 -13.02
N ILE A 160 8.06 -22.07 -12.02
CA ILE A 160 7.87 -21.77 -10.61
C ILE A 160 9.22 -21.57 -9.93
N ARG A 161 9.49 -20.34 -9.49
CA ARG A 161 10.73 -19.95 -8.81
C ARG A 161 10.44 -19.47 -7.40
N PHE A 162 11.20 -19.94 -6.42
CA PHE A 162 11.08 -19.55 -5.01
C PHE A 162 12.44 -19.07 -4.50
N TYR A 163 12.52 -17.79 -4.17
CA TYR A 163 13.70 -17.12 -3.63
C TYR A 163 13.53 -16.84 -2.15
N LEU A 164 14.35 -17.50 -1.32
CA LEU A 164 14.51 -17.16 0.09
C LEU A 164 15.68 -16.20 0.24
N LYS A 165 15.43 -15.00 0.79
CA LYS A 165 16.39 -13.90 0.70
C LYS A 165 16.65 -13.18 2.01
N SER A 166 17.83 -12.60 2.12
CA SER A 166 18.21 -11.64 3.14
C SER A 166 17.43 -10.32 3.03
N ARG A 167 17.22 -9.62 4.14
CA ARG A 167 16.62 -8.28 4.10
C ARG A 167 17.51 -7.28 3.36
N GLN A 168 16.85 -6.38 2.62
CA GLN A 168 17.46 -5.22 1.97
C GLN A 168 18.47 -5.49 0.85
N ILE A 169 18.52 -6.71 0.29
CA ILE A 169 19.39 -7.04 -0.87
C ILE A 169 18.77 -6.70 -2.25
N GLY A 170 17.80 -5.78 -2.31
CA GLY A 170 17.29 -5.25 -3.58
C GLY A 170 16.52 -6.23 -4.48
N LEU A 171 16.04 -7.37 -3.98
CA LEU A 171 15.27 -8.32 -4.80
C LEU A 171 13.94 -7.75 -5.29
N SER A 172 13.18 -7.02 -4.46
CA SER A 172 11.92 -6.39 -4.90
C SER A 172 12.15 -5.34 -6.01
N PHE A 173 13.30 -4.64 -5.97
CA PHE A 173 13.71 -3.71 -7.03
C PHE A 173 14.02 -4.45 -8.34
N TYR A 174 14.73 -5.58 -8.25
CA TYR A 174 15.01 -6.43 -9.41
C TYR A 174 13.74 -7.06 -10.00
N PHE A 175 12.84 -7.62 -9.19
CA PHE A 175 11.63 -8.25 -9.73
C PHE A 175 10.62 -7.24 -10.27
N ALA A 176 10.60 -6.01 -9.73
CA ALA A 176 9.90 -4.90 -10.37
C ALA A 176 10.45 -4.61 -11.79
N TRP A 177 11.77 -4.74 -11.97
CA TRP A 177 12.41 -4.58 -13.28
C TRP A 177 12.10 -5.76 -14.20
N GLU A 178 12.23 -6.99 -13.71
CA GLU A 178 11.92 -8.21 -14.45
C GLU A 178 10.51 -8.17 -15.05
N ALA A 179 9.53 -7.79 -14.22
CA ALA A 179 8.15 -7.64 -14.61
C ALA A 179 7.93 -6.49 -15.60
N PHE A 180 8.63 -5.36 -15.42
CA PHE A 180 8.54 -4.24 -16.35
C PHE A 180 9.13 -4.57 -17.72
N GLU A 181 10.27 -5.25 -17.74
CA GLU A 181 10.90 -5.76 -18.96
C GLU A 181 9.96 -6.72 -19.71
N ASP A 182 9.35 -7.69 -19.00
CA ASP A 182 8.36 -8.59 -19.59
C ASP A 182 7.15 -7.84 -20.14
N ALA A 183 6.55 -6.95 -19.33
CA ALA A 183 5.40 -6.17 -19.76
C ALA A 183 5.68 -5.31 -21.00
N VAL A 184 6.88 -4.73 -21.12
CA VAL A 184 7.29 -3.93 -22.28
C VAL A 184 7.50 -4.81 -23.52
N LEU A 185 8.14 -5.97 -23.36
CA LEU A 185 8.56 -6.81 -24.49
C LEU A 185 7.47 -7.75 -25.00
N SER A 186 6.72 -8.40 -24.12
CA SER A 186 5.72 -9.41 -24.51
C SER A 186 4.30 -8.87 -24.53
N GLY A 187 4.01 -7.80 -23.78
CA GLY A 187 2.64 -7.35 -23.56
C GLY A 187 1.90 -8.14 -22.48
N ASP A 188 2.59 -9.04 -21.78
CA ASP A 188 1.97 -9.85 -20.73
C ASP A 188 1.65 -9.04 -19.48
N ASN A 189 0.55 -9.41 -18.84
CA ASN A 189 0.14 -8.87 -17.56
C ASN A 189 1.09 -9.30 -16.44
N GLN A 190 1.25 -8.44 -15.45
CA GLN A 190 2.11 -8.67 -14.28
C GLN A 190 1.29 -8.46 -13.02
N VAL A 191 1.29 -9.43 -12.12
CA VAL A 191 0.47 -9.40 -10.90
C VAL A 191 1.38 -9.49 -9.69
N PHE A 192 1.33 -8.47 -8.83
CA PHE A 192 2.08 -8.39 -7.59
C PHE A 192 1.17 -8.67 -6.41
N ILE A 193 1.52 -9.65 -5.59
CA ILE A 193 0.82 -9.97 -4.34
C ILE A 193 1.80 -9.81 -3.19
N SER A 194 1.50 -8.91 -2.26
CA SER A 194 2.33 -8.64 -1.09
C SER A 194 1.53 -8.76 0.21
N ALA A 195 2.22 -8.84 1.34
CA ALA A 195 1.57 -8.90 2.66
C ALA A 195 0.72 -7.64 2.96
N SER A 196 1.07 -6.49 2.37
CA SER A 196 0.29 -5.26 2.44
C SER A 196 0.16 -4.51 1.13
N LYS A 197 -0.79 -3.56 1.07
CA LYS A 197 -0.98 -2.66 -0.09
C LYS A 197 0.21 -1.70 -0.23
N LYS A 198 0.76 -1.22 0.89
CA LYS A 198 1.97 -0.38 0.93
C LYS A 198 3.15 -1.10 0.28
N GLN A 199 3.36 -2.38 0.62
CA GLN A 199 4.41 -3.21 0.03
C GLN A 199 4.19 -3.44 -1.47
N ALA A 200 2.97 -3.76 -1.91
CA ALA A 200 2.68 -3.90 -3.33
C ALA A 200 2.98 -2.60 -4.12
N TYR A 201 2.73 -1.43 -3.52
CA TYR A 201 3.03 -0.14 -4.13
C TYR A 201 4.53 0.19 -4.21
N ILE A 202 5.40 -0.53 -3.50
CA ILE A 202 6.86 -0.43 -3.70
C ILE A 202 7.21 -0.85 -5.13
N PHE A 203 6.67 -1.97 -5.61
CA PHE A 203 6.85 -2.41 -7.00
C PHE A 203 6.34 -1.37 -7.99
N LYS A 204 5.13 -0.84 -7.75
CA LYS A 204 4.53 0.21 -8.57
C LYS A 204 5.44 1.44 -8.70
N ASN A 205 6.02 1.87 -7.59
CA ASN A 205 6.89 3.03 -7.56
C ASN A 205 8.22 2.78 -8.28
N TYR A 206 8.79 1.58 -8.17
CA TYR A 206 9.97 1.20 -8.94
C TYR A 206 9.70 1.16 -10.44
N ILE A 207 8.59 0.55 -10.87
CA ILE A 207 8.18 0.52 -12.29
C ILE A 207 8.01 1.94 -12.85
N ARG A 208 7.35 2.82 -12.10
CA ARG A 208 7.24 4.24 -12.48
C ARG A 208 8.60 4.90 -12.62
N LYS A 209 9.53 4.61 -11.72
CA LYS A 209 10.90 5.12 -11.76
C LYS A 209 11.64 4.62 -13.02
N PHE A 210 11.52 3.34 -13.37
CA PHE A 210 12.14 2.78 -14.58
C PHE A 210 11.64 3.45 -15.85
N ALA A 211 10.33 3.58 -16.01
CA ALA A 211 9.74 4.24 -17.18
C ALA A 211 10.14 5.72 -17.29
N LEU A 212 10.25 6.40 -16.15
CA LEU A 212 10.72 7.79 -16.08
C LEU A 212 12.20 7.91 -16.45
N GLU A 213 13.06 7.02 -15.94
CA GLU A 213 14.50 7.03 -16.15
C GLU A 213 14.88 6.66 -17.59
N LEU A 214 14.23 5.66 -18.17
CA LEU A 214 14.51 5.20 -19.53
C LEU A 214 13.97 6.16 -20.60
N ALA A 215 12.72 6.62 -20.45
CA ALA A 215 12.01 7.30 -21.53
C ALA A 215 11.28 8.58 -21.10
N GLY A 216 11.46 9.05 -19.86
CA GLY A 216 10.79 10.26 -19.36
C GLY A 216 9.27 10.09 -19.20
N ILE A 217 8.79 8.85 -19.06
CA ILE A 217 7.36 8.54 -18.99
C ILE A 217 6.89 8.48 -17.53
N ASP A 218 5.94 9.34 -17.18
CA ASP A 218 5.25 9.30 -15.89
C ASP A 218 4.01 8.42 -15.99
N LEU A 219 4.17 7.11 -15.73
CA LEU A 219 3.09 6.13 -15.80
C LEU A 219 1.95 6.49 -14.83
N LYS A 220 0.70 6.46 -15.30
CA LYS A 220 -0.52 6.83 -14.57
C LYS A 220 -1.43 5.63 -14.35
N GLY A 221 -1.87 5.46 -13.11
CA GLY A 221 -2.78 4.39 -12.70
C GLY A 221 -2.96 4.41 -11.17
N LYS A 222 -4.17 4.12 -10.67
CA LYS A 222 -4.46 4.14 -9.23
C LYS A 222 -4.18 2.77 -8.61
N ASP A 223 -4.96 1.77 -8.97
CA ASP A 223 -4.82 0.41 -8.42
C ASP A 223 -4.01 -0.48 -9.38
N ASP A 224 -4.11 -0.25 -10.69
CA ASP A 224 -3.36 -0.90 -11.76
C ASP A 224 -2.75 0.12 -12.74
N ILE A 225 -1.80 -0.32 -13.57
CA ILE A 225 -1.17 0.49 -14.64
C ILE A 225 -1.23 -0.29 -15.96
N GLU A 226 -2.09 0.17 -16.87
CA GLU A 226 -2.14 -0.31 -18.25
C GLU A 226 -1.11 0.42 -19.14
N LEU A 227 -0.27 -0.34 -19.84
CA LEU A 227 0.74 0.16 -20.78
C LEU A 227 0.16 0.28 -22.20
N SER A 228 0.80 1.07 -23.07
CA SER A 228 0.29 1.30 -24.43
C SER A 228 0.24 0.07 -25.35
N ASN A 229 0.94 -1.01 -24.98
CA ASN A 229 0.90 -2.30 -25.69
C ASN A 229 -0.18 -3.26 -25.15
N GLY A 230 -0.96 -2.85 -24.14
CA GLY A 230 -2.03 -3.65 -23.55
C GLY A 230 -1.64 -4.43 -22.29
N ALA A 231 -0.35 -4.47 -21.92
CA ALA A 231 0.07 -5.10 -20.65
C ALA A 231 -0.53 -4.36 -19.45
N ASN A 232 -1.09 -5.11 -18.50
CA ASN A 232 -1.56 -4.54 -17.24
C ASN A 232 -0.69 -4.95 -16.05
N LEU A 233 -0.28 -3.95 -15.26
CA LEU A 233 0.48 -4.12 -14.02
C LEU A 233 -0.45 -3.96 -12.82
N ILE A 234 -0.68 -5.05 -12.10
CA ILE A 234 -1.74 -5.18 -11.09
C ILE A 234 -1.10 -5.34 -9.71
N PHE A 235 -1.49 -4.49 -8.76
CA PHE A 235 -0.90 -4.45 -7.41
C PHE A 235 -1.94 -4.82 -6.34
N CYS A 236 -1.82 -6.03 -5.80
CA CYS A 236 -2.78 -6.62 -4.87
C CYS A 236 -2.19 -6.77 -3.45
N SER A 237 -3.05 -6.59 -2.45
CA SER A 237 -2.78 -7.04 -1.08
C SER A 237 -3.45 -8.41 -0.83
N THR A 238 -3.41 -8.87 0.41
CA THR A 238 -3.98 -10.15 0.87
C THR A 238 -5.52 -10.25 0.79
N ASN A 239 -6.21 -9.23 0.29
CA ASN A 239 -7.67 -9.24 0.11
C ASN A 239 -8.02 -9.62 -1.33
N VAL A 240 -7.95 -10.93 -1.61
CA VAL A 240 -8.01 -11.53 -2.97
C VAL A 240 -9.44 -11.70 -3.51
N SER A 241 -10.48 -11.37 -2.73
CA SER A 241 -11.88 -11.47 -3.19
C SER A 241 -12.19 -10.59 -4.42
N SER A 242 -11.39 -9.56 -4.69
CA SER A 242 -11.51 -8.71 -5.89
C SER A 242 -10.62 -9.09 -7.07
N SER A 243 -9.76 -10.13 -6.95
CA SER A 243 -8.74 -10.44 -7.97
C SER A 243 -9.00 -11.69 -8.81
N GLN A 244 -10.16 -12.35 -8.66
CA GLN A 244 -10.53 -13.58 -9.39
C GLN A 244 -10.54 -13.49 -10.93
N GLY A 245 -10.40 -12.31 -11.53
CA GLY A 245 -10.45 -12.11 -12.98
C GLY A 245 -9.11 -11.88 -13.68
N PHE A 246 -7.99 -11.82 -12.94
CA PHE A 246 -6.70 -11.43 -13.52
C PHE A 246 -5.88 -12.65 -13.95
N ASN A 247 -5.09 -12.49 -15.00
CA ASN A 247 -4.07 -13.43 -15.44
C ASN A 247 -2.75 -12.69 -15.67
N GLY A 248 -1.61 -13.37 -15.55
CA GLY A 248 -0.30 -12.75 -15.74
C GLY A 248 0.84 -13.49 -15.05
N HIS A 249 2.06 -12.99 -15.21
CA HIS A 249 3.19 -13.43 -14.39
C HIS A 249 2.98 -12.99 -12.94
N MET A 250 3.10 -13.93 -12.02
CA MET A 250 2.80 -13.73 -10.61
C MET A 250 4.08 -13.47 -9.82
N TYR A 251 4.09 -12.40 -9.04
CA TYR A 251 5.16 -12.03 -8.12
C TYR A 251 4.62 -11.96 -6.70
N TRP A 252 4.94 -12.95 -5.89
CA TRP A 252 4.60 -12.99 -4.48
C TRP A 252 5.75 -12.46 -3.65
N ASP A 253 5.52 -11.36 -2.93
CA ASP A 253 6.52 -10.72 -2.07
C ASP A 253 6.22 -10.95 -0.58
N GLU A 254 7.29 -11.17 0.18
CA GLU A 254 7.27 -11.48 1.62
C GLU A 254 6.27 -12.60 2.00
N VAL A 255 6.28 -13.69 1.22
CA VAL A 255 5.39 -14.86 1.36
C VAL A 255 5.29 -15.41 2.79
N PHE A 256 6.38 -15.44 3.54
CA PHE A 256 6.42 -15.93 4.93
C PHE A 256 5.81 -14.96 5.96
N TRP A 257 5.33 -13.81 5.51
CA TRP A 257 4.68 -12.77 6.30
C TRP A 257 3.22 -12.54 5.88
N ILE A 258 2.74 -13.29 4.88
CA ILE A 258 1.38 -13.21 4.37
C ILE A 258 0.42 -14.00 5.29
N PRO A 259 -0.55 -13.36 5.96
CA PRO A 259 -1.57 -14.08 6.72
C PRO A 259 -2.45 -14.93 5.80
N ARG A 260 -2.80 -16.15 6.26
CA ARG A 260 -3.65 -17.11 5.53
C ARG A 260 -3.12 -17.47 4.14
N PHE A 261 -1.80 -17.55 3.99
CA PHE A 261 -1.13 -17.83 2.72
C PHE A 261 -1.72 -19.05 2.00
N GLY A 262 -1.97 -20.17 2.69
CA GLY A 262 -2.44 -21.39 2.02
C GLY A 262 -3.72 -21.18 1.23
N ALA A 263 -4.71 -20.49 1.83
CA ALA A 263 -5.93 -20.14 1.13
C ALA A 263 -5.67 -19.18 -0.04
N LEU A 264 -4.83 -18.15 0.16
CA LEU A 264 -4.54 -17.16 -0.88
C LEU A 264 -3.83 -17.78 -2.07
N ASP A 265 -2.87 -18.66 -1.82
CA ASP A 265 -2.11 -19.39 -2.83
C ASP A 265 -3.01 -20.33 -3.64
N ASP A 266 -3.91 -21.07 -2.98
CA ASP A 266 -4.91 -21.90 -3.67
C ASP A 266 -5.83 -21.07 -4.58
N TYR A 267 -6.26 -19.88 -4.14
CA TYR A 267 -7.12 -19.00 -4.94
C TYR A 267 -6.36 -18.30 -6.08
N ALA A 268 -5.18 -17.76 -5.81
CA ALA A 268 -4.43 -16.95 -6.76
C ALA A 268 -3.54 -17.76 -7.69
N GLY A 269 -3.22 -19.02 -7.36
CA GLY A 269 -2.56 -19.95 -8.27
C GLY A 269 -3.32 -20.15 -9.59
N GLY A 270 -4.64 -19.89 -9.59
CA GLY A 270 -5.46 -19.88 -10.81
C GLY A 270 -5.08 -18.82 -11.85
N MET A 271 -4.41 -17.73 -11.44
CA MET A 271 -4.13 -16.58 -12.30
C MET A 271 -2.99 -16.84 -13.29
N SER A 272 -2.09 -17.77 -12.98
CA SER A 272 -0.93 -18.14 -13.82
C SER A 272 -1.05 -19.53 -14.45
N ILE A 273 -2.26 -20.08 -14.60
CA ILE A 273 -2.45 -21.44 -15.19
C ILE A 273 -2.04 -21.50 -16.67
N GLN A 274 -2.07 -20.37 -17.39
CA GLN A 274 -1.71 -20.37 -18.81
C GLN A 274 -0.20 -20.61 -18.97
N ALA A 275 0.17 -21.45 -19.94
CA ALA A 275 1.53 -22.00 -20.09
C ALA A 275 2.64 -20.94 -20.23
N GLN A 276 2.33 -19.74 -20.71
CA GLN A 276 3.31 -18.66 -20.83
C GLN A 276 3.62 -17.97 -19.49
N TYR A 277 2.74 -18.08 -18.49
CA TYR A 277 2.89 -17.36 -17.23
C TYR A 277 3.77 -18.12 -16.24
N ARG A 278 4.48 -17.32 -15.44
CA ARG A 278 5.44 -17.80 -14.44
C ARG A 278 4.99 -17.36 -13.06
N THR A 279 5.36 -18.10 -12.04
CA THR A 279 5.14 -17.72 -10.64
C THR A 279 6.46 -17.59 -9.90
N THR A 280 6.69 -16.43 -9.31
CA THR A 280 7.89 -16.13 -8.54
C THR A 280 7.50 -15.82 -7.09
N TYR A 281 7.95 -16.64 -6.15
CA TYR A 281 7.83 -16.41 -4.71
C TYR A 281 9.11 -15.82 -4.17
N ILE A 282 9.01 -14.77 -3.36
CA ILE A 282 10.15 -14.03 -2.81
C ILE A 282 9.84 -13.77 -1.33
N SER A 283 10.76 -14.10 -0.43
CA SER A 283 10.51 -13.79 0.97
C SER A 283 11.76 -13.80 1.84
N THR A 284 11.74 -13.00 2.90
CA THR A 284 12.57 -13.27 4.08
C THR A 284 11.96 -14.38 4.92
N PRO A 285 12.74 -15.20 5.64
CA PRO A 285 12.17 -16.27 6.47
C PRO A 285 11.45 -15.70 7.70
N SER A 286 10.32 -16.29 8.08
CA SER A 286 9.68 -16.07 9.38
C SER A 286 9.95 -17.25 10.32
N THR A 287 8.99 -18.14 10.53
CA THR A 287 9.10 -19.38 11.33
C THR A 287 8.73 -20.59 10.51
N MET A 288 9.11 -21.78 10.97
CA MET A 288 8.74 -23.05 10.31
C MET A 288 7.23 -23.37 10.44
N ALA A 289 6.51 -22.71 11.35
CA ALA A 289 5.08 -22.89 11.54
C ALA A 289 4.22 -22.10 10.53
N HIS A 290 4.83 -21.26 9.68
CA HIS A 290 4.09 -20.49 8.68
C HIS A 290 3.47 -21.40 7.62
N GLU A 291 2.26 -21.06 7.14
CA GLU A 291 1.50 -21.87 6.17
C GLU A 291 2.20 -22.01 4.81
N ALA A 292 3.13 -21.11 4.49
CA ALA A 292 3.96 -21.18 3.29
C ALA A 292 5.17 -22.12 3.42
N TYR A 293 5.55 -22.51 4.64
CA TYR A 293 6.74 -23.34 4.87
C TYR A 293 6.67 -24.69 4.14
N PRO A 294 5.55 -25.42 4.12
CA PRO A 294 5.42 -26.66 3.33
C PRO A 294 5.70 -26.48 1.84
N LYS A 295 5.34 -25.33 1.25
CA LYS A 295 5.63 -25.03 -0.17
C LYS A 295 7.12 -24.82 -0.41
N TRP A 296 7.81 -24.19 0.55
CA TRP A 296 9.27 -24.06 0.50
C TRP A 296 10.00 -25.37 0.77
N SER A 297 9.56 -26.15 1.76
CA SER A 297 10.26 -27.37 2.14
C SER A 297 10.01 -28.56 1.21
N GLY A 298 8.92 -28.51 0.43
CA GLY A 298 8.42 -29.66 -0.30
C GLY A 298 7.84 -30.72 0.64
N LYS A 299 7.41 -31.84 0.07
CA LYS A 299 6.94 -32.98 0.87
C LYS A 299 8.14 -33.70 1.47
N LYS A 300 7.93 -34.39 2.59
CA LYS A 300 9.02 -35.08 3.29
C LYS A 300 9.62 -36.21 2.44
N GLU A 301 8.81 -36.84 1.61
CA GLU A 301 9.19 -37.94 0.72
C GLU A 301 10.13 -37.49 -0.40
N ASP A 302 10.07 -36.20 -0.77
CA ASP A 302 10.88 -35.60 -1.84
C ASP A 302 12.35 -35.40 -1.44
N ASN A 303 12.66 -35.52 -0.13
CA ASN A 303 14.02 -35.40 0.43
C ASN A 303 14.81 -34.17 -0.09
N ILE A 304 14.14 -33.03 -0.24
CA ILE A 304 14.75 -31.80 -0.75
C ILE A 304 15.81 -31.30 0.25
N ASP A 305 17.05 -31.11 -0.22
CA ASP A 305 18.11 -30.50 0.58
C ASP A 305 17.91 -28.98 0.66
N LEU A 306 17.48 -28.51 1.83
CA LEU A 306 17.24 -27.09 2.11
C LEU A 306 18.47 -26.40 2.72
N SER A 307 19.66 -27.00 2.66
CA SER A 307 20.88 -26.36 3.11
C SER A 307 21.26 -25.19 2.21
N HIS A 308 21.86 -24.16 2.79
CA HIS A 308 22.39 -23.03 2.02
C HIS A 308 23.38 -23.49 0.94
N ASN A 309 24.21 -24.49 1.21
CA ASN A 309 25.15 -25.02 0.24
C ASN A 309 24.47 -25.61 -1.00
N ALA A 310 23.33 -26.29 -0.82
CA ALA A 310 22.57 -26.86 -1.92
C ALA A 310 21.81 -25.80 -2.73
N LEU A 311 21.37 -24.72 -2.08
CA LEU A 311 20.45 -23.74 -2.68
C LEU A 311 21.06 -22.38 -3.01
N LYS A 312 22.33 -22.08 -2.65
CA LYS A 312 22.94 -20.77 -2.92
C LYS A 312 23.03 -20.41 -4.41
N ASP A 313 23.22 -21.43 -5.25
CA ASP A 313 23.33 -21.29 -6.71
C ASP A 313 22.04 -21.70 -7.43
N GLY A 314 21.00 -22.07 -6.67
CA GLY A 314 19.72 -22.50 -7.20
C GLY A 314 19.64 -24.01 -7.48
N ALA A 315 18.48 -24.61 -7.23
CA ALA A 315 18.21 -26.01 -7.55
C ALA A 315 16.74 -26.24 -7.88
N LEU A 316 16.46 -27.03 -8.93
CA LEU A 316 15.12 -27.50 -9.24
C LEU A 316 14.79 -28.72 -8.36
N GLY A 317 13.72 -28.61 -7.57
CA GLY A 317 13.22 -29.73 -6.78
C GLY A 317 12.44 -30.75 -7.62
N PRO A 318 12.25 -31.98 -7.11
CA PRO A 318 11.41 -33.01 -7.76
C PRO A 318 9.92 -32.62 -7.81
N ASP A 319 9.53 -31.58 -7.08
CA ASP A 319 8.21 -30.95 -7.10
C ASP A 319 8.11 -29.81 -8.12
N TYR A 320 9.11 -29.67 -9.01
CA TYR A 320 9.17 -28.68 -10.08
C TYR A 320 9.21 -27.22 -9.61
N ILE A 321 9.61 -26.98 -8.36
CA ILE A 321 9.87 -25.64 -7.84
C ILE A 321 11.38 -25.39 -7.82
N PHE A 322 11.83 -24.41 -8.59
CA PHE A 322 13.21 -23.91 -8.51
C PHE A 322 13.39 -23.11 -7.23
N ARG A 323 14.42 -23.43 -6.44
CA ARG A 323 14.69 -22.79 -5.14
C ARG A 323 16.07 -22.18 -5.11
N GLN A 324 16.17 -20.94 -4.65
CA GLN A 324 17.46 -20.31 -4.37
C GLN A 324 17.46 -19.60 -3.01
N MET A 325 18.55 -19.75 -2.25
CA MET A 325 18.79 -19.01 -1.01
C MET A 325 19.87 -17.95 -1.22
N ILE A 326 19.55 -16.68 -0.94
CA ILE A 326 20.50 -15.56 -1.10
C ILE A 326 20.67 -14.83 0.24
N THR A 327 21.77 -15.11 0.92
CA THR A 327 22.13 -14.46 2.20
C THR A 327 22.80 -13.11 1.97
N VAL A 328 22.98 -12.33 3.05
CA VAL A 328 23.79 -11.10 3.00
C VAL A 328 25.25 -11.42 2.63
N ASP A 329 25.77 -12.57 3.06
CA ASP A 329 27.14 -12.99 2.76
C ASP A 329 27.29 -13.26 1.25
N ASP A 330 26.30 -13.90 0.62
CA ASP A 330 26.28 -14.12 -0.84
C ASP A 330 26.13 -12.82 -1.61
N ALA A 331 25.25 -11.92 -1.15
CA ALA A 331 25.06 -10.62 -1.77
C ALA A 331 26.36 -9.79 -1.74
N ILE A 332 27.07 -9.79 -0.61
CA ILE A 332 28.39 -9.14 -0.48
C ILE A 332 29.39 -9.77 -1.45
N ALA A 333 29.47 -11.10 -1.50
CA ALA A 333 30.39 -11.82 -2.39
C ALA A 333 30.14 -11.51 -3.88
N LYS A 334 28.88 -11.22 -4.25
CA LYS A 334 28.45 -10.93 -5.63
C LYS A 334 28.25 -9.43 -5.92
N GLY A 335 28.98 -8.56 -5.21
CA GLY A 335 29.10 -7.12 -5.51
C GLY A 335 28.28 -6.16 -4.63
N GLY A 336 27.57 -6.68 -3.63
CA GLY A 336 26.82 -5.90 -2.64
C GLY A 336 27.68 -5.34 -1.49
N ASP A 337 28.99 -5.56 -1.50
CA ASP A 337 29.96 -5.05 -0.53
C ASP A 337 29.94 -3.51 -0.40
N LYS A 338 29.59 -2.81 -1.49
CA LYS A 338 29.40 -1.35 -1.50
C LYS A 338 28.20 -0.89 -0.67
N LEU A 339 27.21 -1.77 -0.46
CA LEU A 339 25.97 -1.46 0.28
C LEU A 339 26.04 -1.94 1.73
N PHE A 340 26.70 -3.06 1.99
CA PHE A 340 26.65 -3.72 3.29
C PHE A 340 27.99 -3.68 4.01
N ASN A 341 27.95 -3.26 5.27
CA ASN A 341 29.08 -3.38 6.19
C ASN A 341 28.73 -4.38 7.29
N MET A 342 29.36 -5.55 7.24
CA MET A 342 29.08 -6.67 8.15
C MET A 342 29.24 -6.30 9.63
N GLU A 343 30.27 -5.53 9.98
CA GLU A 343 30.52 -5.10 11.36
C GLU A 343 29.49 -4.09 11.87
N LYS A 344 28.95 -3.23 10.99
CA LYS A 344 27.79 -2.39 11.34
C LYS A 344 26.53 -3.22 11.52
N LEU A 345 26.32 -4.24 10.68
CA LEU A 345 25.14 -5.11 10.77
C LEU A 345 25.14 -5.94 12.05
N LYS A 346 26.27 -6.54 12.43
CA LYS A 346 26.42 -7.29 13.69
C LYS A 346 26.19 -6.40 14.92
N ARG A 347 26.67 -5.16 14.90
CA ARG A 347 26.38 -4.19 15.98
C ARG A 347 24.91 -3.78 16.01
N LYS A 348 24.24 -3.69 14.85
CA LYS A 348 22.82 -3.34 14.76
C LYS A 348 21.92 -4.48 15.26
N TYR A 349 22.29 -5.72 14.96
CA TYR A 349 21.56 -6.94 15.32
C TYR A 349 22.51 -7.92 16.07
N PRO A 350 22.74 -7.69 17.36
CA PRO A 350 23.71 -8.48 18.13
C PRO A 350 23.22 -9.90 18.47
N VAL A 351 21.90 -10.11 18.51
CA VAL A 351 21.30 -11.41 18.78
C VAL A 351 21.46 -12.29 17.55
N LYS A 352 22.22 -13.39 17.69
CA LYS A 352 22.58 -14.28 16.58
C LYS A 352 21.37 -14.84 15.85
N GLU A 353 20.33 -15.25 16.58
CA GLU A 353 19.11 -15.84 16.02
C GLU A 353 18.35 -14.83 15.15
N VAL A 354 18.27 -13.57 15.61
CA VAL A 354 17.67 -12.48 14.84
C VAL A 354 18.53 -12.11 13.65
N PHE A 355 19.85 -11.98 13.84
CA PHE A 355 20.78 -11.72 12.74
C PHE A 355 20.67 -12.79 11.65
N ASP A 356 20.72 -14.06 12.05
CA ASP A 356 20.66 -15.20 11.13
C ASP A 356 19.31 -15.27 10.39
N ASN A 357 18.21 -14.92 11.07
CA ASN A 357 16.89 -14.87 10.45
C ASN A 357 16.78 -13.72 9.44
N LEU A 358 17.16 -12.51 9.84
CA LEU A 358 17.04 -11.32 9.00
C LEU A 358 17.99 -11.34 7.80
N LEU A 359 19.19 -11.89 7.97
CA LEU A 359 20.29 -11.69 7.03
C LEU A 359 20.90 -12.98 6.46
N ARG A 360 20.61 -14.15 7.05
CA ARG A 360 21.19 -15.45 6.62
C ARG A 360 20.15 -16.51 6.34
N CYS A 361 18.93 -16.10 6.00
CA CYS A 361 17.88 -16.98 5.50
C CYS A 361 17.51 -18.13 6.47
N LYS A 362 17.69 -17.95 7.79
CA LYS A 362 17.31 -18.97 8.77
C LYS A 362 15.91 -18.76 9.32
N PHE A 363 15.08 -19.79 9.31
CA PHE A 363 13.80 -19.74 10.00
C PHE A 363 14.01 -19.72 11.51
N LEU A 364 13.16 -18.97 12.20
CA LEU A 364 13.10 -19.03 13.66
C LEU A 364 12.40 -20.32 14.09
N ASP A 365 12.97 -20.95 15.12
CA ASP A 365 12.31 -22.02 15.86
C ASP A 365 11.36 -21.39 16.89
N ASP A 366 10.06 -21.44 16.57
CA ASP A 366 8.97 -20.95 17.39
C ASP A 366 8.27 -22.06 18.19
N SER A 367 8.77 -23.29 18.18
CA SER A 367 8.18 -24.42 18.92
C SER A 367 8.07 -24.17 20.43
N ALA A 368 9.01 -23.41 20.98
CA ALA A 368 9.03 -23.01 22.39
C ALA A 368 8.42 -21.63 22.64
N SER A 369 7.92 -20.95 21.60
CA SER A 369 7.31 -19.62 21.73
C SER A 369 5.95 -19.71 22.41
N PHE A 370 5.65 -18.75 23.27
CA PHE A 370 4.35 -18.68 23.94
C PHE A 370 3.25 -18.08 23.06
N PHE A 371 3.63 -17.26 22.07
CA PHE A 371 2.71 -16.63 21.13
C PHE A 371 2.80 -17.30 19.76
N ALA A 372 1.65 -17.57 19.15
CA ALA A 372 1.61 -18.20 17.83
C ALA A 372 1.79 -17.14 16.73
N LEU A 373 2.67 -17.41 15.75
CA LEU A 373 2.88 -16.52 14.60
C LEU A 373 1.55 -16.21 13.88
N LYS A 374 0.70 -17.22 13.69
CA LYS A 374 -0.60 -17.07 13.01
C LYS A 374 -1.50 -16.02 13.68
N ALA A 375 -1.54 -15.97 15.02
CA ALA A 375 -2.35 -15.01 15.76
C ALA A 375 -1.75 -13.59 15.68
N LEU A 376 -0.41 -13.47 15.70
CA LEU A 376 0.28 -12.20 15.53
C LEU A 376 0.14 -11.63 14.11
N LEU A 377 0.17 -12.47 13.07
CA LEU A 377 -0.06 -12.01 11.70
C LEU A 377 -1.52 -11.57 11.49
N ALA A 378 -2.48 -12.20 12.16
CA ALA A 378 -3.88 -11.78 12.11
C ALA A 378 -4.13 -10.41 12.78
N CYS A 379 -3.20 -9.95 13.60
CA CYS A 379 -3.23 -8.65 14.28
C CYS A 379 -2.70 -7.50 13.42
N LYS A 380 -2.05 -7.79 12.28
CA LYS A 380 -1.56 -6.77 11.35
C LYS A 380 -2.70 -6.12 10.58
N THR A 381 -2.62 -4.82 10.37
CA THR A 381 -3.62 -4.08 9.61
C THR A 381 -3.01 -2.89 8.87
N ASP A 382 -3.67 -2.47 7.79
CA ASP A 382 -3.31 -1.27 7.04
C ASP A 382 -3.79 -0.03 7.82
N THR A 383 -2.84 0.62 8.49
CA THR A 383 -3.13 1.78 9.34
C THR A 383 -3.54 3.02 8.54
N ASP A 384 -3.28 3.07 7.23
CA ASP A 384 -3.71 4.20 6.38
C ASP A 384 -5.24 4.27 6.26
N LEU A 385 -5.93 3.17 6.58
CA LEU A 385 -7.40 3.11 6.64
C LEU A 385 -7.97 3.77 7.91
N TRP A 386 -7.14 4.07 8.91
CA TRP A 386 -7.57 4.69 10.16
C TRP A 386 -7.73 6.20 9.99
N GLN A 387 -8.94 6.62 9.64
CA GLN A 387 -9.25 8.05 9.40
C GLN A 387 -9.09 8.95 10.64
N ASP A 388 -9.04 8.37 11.84
CA ASP A 388 -8.85 9.07 13.10
C ASP A 388 -7.40 9.12 13.59
N VAL A 389 -6.44 8.69 12.76
CA VAL A 389 -5.00 8.74 13.03
C VAL A 389 -4.28 9.44 11.89
N ASP A 390 -3.54 10.51 12.19
CA ASP A 390 -2.81 11.29 11.19
C ASP A 390 -1.43 11.70 11.74
N HIS A 391 -0.41 10.92 11.40
CA HIS A 391 0.95 11.10 11.92
C HIS A 391 1.65 12.38 11.46
N ASP A 392 1.12 13.09 10.45
CA ASP A 392 1.67 14.36 9.97
C ASP A 392 1.25 15.56 10.86
N LYS A 393 0.25 15.36 11.73
CA LYS A 393 -0.19 16.38 12.69
C LYS A 393 0.64 16.36 13.96
N ALA A 394 0.78 17.53 14.58
CA ALA A 394 1.45 17.67 15.88
C ALA A 394 0.84 16.79 16.99
N ARG A 395 -0.49 16.56 16.93
CA ARG A 395 -1.20 15.60 17.78
C ARG A 395 -1.90 14.58 16.88
N PRO A 396 -1.31 13.40 16.63
CA PRO A 396 -1.81 12.50 15.59
C PRO A 396 -3.25 12.01 15.75
N VAL A 397 -3.72 11.97 17.00
CA VAL A 397 -5.08 11.51 17.35
C VAL A 397 -5.85 12.57 18.13
N GLY A 398 -5.44 13.83 18.03
CA GLY A 398 -6.06 14.96 18.73
C GLY A 398 -6.11 14.78 20.25
N ASN A 399 -7.32 14.65 20.80
CA ASN A 399 -7.57 14.46 22.23
C ASN A 399 -7.98 13.02 22.59
N ALA A 400 -7.93 12.09 21.63
CA ALA A 400 -8.23 10.70 21.91
C ALA A 400 -7.28 10.16 22.99
N GLU A 401 -7.86 9.43 23.95
CA GLU A 401 -7.12 8.87 25.07
C GLU A 401 -6.19 7.75 24.58
N VAL A 402 -4.94 7.80 25.01
CA VAL A 402 -3.93 6.78 24.70
C VAL A 402 -3.41 6.10 25.96
N LEU A 403 -2.99 4.86 25.77
CA LEU A 403 -2.35 3.99 26.73
C LEU A 403 -0.88 3.83 26.32
N VAL A 404 0.04 3.99 27.26
CA VAL A 404 1.48 3.90 27.03
C VAL A 404 2.06 2.80 27.90
N GLY A 405 2.85 1.93 27.29
CA GLY A 405 3.59 0.88 27.96
C GLY A 405 5.07 1.05 27.70
N TYR A 406 5.88 0.87 28.74
CA TYR A 406 7.31 1.09 28.68
C TYR A 406 8.08 0.00 29.42
N ASP A 407 8.88 -0.75 28.67
CA ASP A 407 9.81 -1.76 29.21
C ASP A 407 11.22 -1.15 29.25
N PRO A 408 11.76 -0.86 30.44
CA PRO A 408 13.10 -0.30 30.60
C PRO A 408 14.16 -1.32 30.22
N ARG A 409 15.36 -0.80 29.95
CA ARG A 409 16.55 -1.62 29.68
C ARG A 409 16.83 -2.61 30.83
N GLY A 410 16.86 -3.89 30.50
CA GLY A 410 17.34 -4.96 31.37
C GLY A 410 18.87 -4.96 31.48
N GLY A 411 19.39 -4.73 32.71
CA GLY A 411 20.76 -5.07 33.12
C GLY A 411 21.90 -4.18 32.62
N GLY A 412 22.44 -3.35 33.52
CA GLY A 412 23.80 -2.77 33.46
C GLY A 412 24.09 -1.76 32.33
N THR A 413 25.12 -0.92 32.54
CA THR A 413 25.58 0.13 31.60
C THR A 413 26.55 -0.35 30.52
N GLY A 414 26.80 -1.66 30.42
CA GLY A 414 27.74 -2.24 29.44
C GLY A 414 27.18 -2.39 28.02
N GLU A 415 28.06 -2.75 27.07
CA GLU A 415 27.77 -2.95 25.63
C GLU A 415 26.86 -4.15 25.30
N GLY A 416 26.30 -4.84 26.31
CA GLY A 416 25.49 -6.07 26.17
C GLY A 416 24.08 -6.01 26.75
N SER A 417 23.61 -4.82 27.08
CA SER A 417 22.29 -4.57 27.69
C SER A 417 21.11 -4.63 26.73
N ASP A 418 19.92 -4.90 27.27
CA ASP A 418 18.68 -4.85 26.51
C ASP A 418 18.33 -3.42 26.04
N ASP A 419 17.67 -3.30 24.89
CA ASP A 419 17.10 -2.02 24.44
C ASP A 419 15.82 -1.74 25.26
N ALA A 420 15.51 -0.46 25.51
CA ALA A 420 14.22 -0.12 26.11
C ALA A 420 13.14 0.00 25.02
N GLY A 421 11.96 -0.55 25.29
CA GLY A 421 10.82 -0.56 24.38
C GLY A 421 9.71 0.37 24.86
N LEU A 422 9.11 1.13 23.95
CA LEU A 422 7.93 1.95 24.23
C LEU A 422 6.85 1.69 23.20
N VAL A 423 5.62 1.51 23.65
CA VAL A 423 4.45 1.28 22.79
C VAL A 423 3.32 2.21 23.19
N VAL A 424 2.69 2.84 22.20
CA VAL A 424 1.52 3.72 22.37
C VAL A 424 0.35 3.10 21.62
N ALA A 425 -0.77 2.89 22.32
CA ALA A 425 -2.01 2.43 21.73
C ALA A 425 -3.18 3.33 22.09
N LEU A 426 -4.14 3.45 21.17
CA LEU A 426 -5.42 4.06 21.47
C LEU A 426 -6.17 3.21 22.48
N LYS A 427 -6.74 3.88 23.49
CA LYS A 427 -7.64 3.24 24.43
C LYS A 427 -8.88 2.70 23.69
N PRO A 428 -9.28 1.44 23.91
CA PRO A 428 -10.52 0.91 23.34
C PRO A 428 -11.73 1.78 23.72
N LYS A 429 -12.57 2.12 22.74
CA LYS A 429 -13.77 2.96 22.94
C LYS A 429 -14.89 2.24 23.69
N THR A 430 -14.89 0.91 23.64
CA THR A 430 -15.88 0.03 24.28
C THR A 430 -15.15 -1.04 25.09
N LYS A 431 -15.80 -1.55 26.15
CA LYS A 431 -15.34 -2.75 26.86
C LYS A 431 -15.17 -3.88 25.84
N GLY A 432 -14.05 -4.61 25.88
CA GLY A 432 -13.79 -5.66 24.89
C GLY A 432 -13.42 -5.14 23.48
N GLY A 433 -13.19 -3.84 23.31
CA GLY A 433 -12.83 -3.24 22.03
C GLY A 433 -11.39 -3.54 21.59
N VAL A 434 -11.02 -3.04 20.41
CA VAL A 434 -9.67 -3.22 19.84
C VAL A 434 -8.68 -2.20 20.41
N PHE A 435 -7.48 -2.66 20.71
CA PHE A 435 -6.30 -1.84 20.98
C PHE A 435 -5.64 -1.53 19.64
N ARG A 436 -5.64 -0.27 19.23
CA ARG A 436 -4.97 0.17 18.00
C ARG A 436 -3.64 0.80 18.36
N THR A 437 -2.56 0.07 18.09
CA THR A 437 -1.20 0.53 18.37
C THR A 437 -0.77 1.49 17.27
N ILE A 438 -0.42 2.71 17.67
CA ILE A 438 -0.17 3.83 16.76
C ILE A 438 1.30 4.23 16.71
N GLU A 439 2.07 3.96 17.75
CA GLU A 439 3.50 4.31 17.77
C GLU A 439 4.31 3.30 18.58
N LYS A 440 5.52 3.00 18.10
CA LYS A 440 6.51 2.21 18.82
C LYS A 440 7.88 2.85 18.72
N LEU A 441 8.64 2.80 19.80
CA LEU A 441 10.02 3.30 19.85
C LEU A 441 10.92 2.25 20.50
N ARG A 442 12.16 2.17 20.01
CA ARG A 442 13.26 1.45 20.69
C ARG A 442 14.36 2.42 21.02
N LEU A 443 14.78 2.42 22.28
CA LEU A 443 15.79 3.34 22.81
C LEU A 443 17.09 2.57 23.03
N LYS A 444 17.96 2.59 22.00
CA LYS A 444 19.27 1.94 22.01
C LYS A 444 20.30 2.83 22.69
N GLY A 445 20.94 2.32 23.74
CA GLY A 445 22.07 3.00 24.39
C GLY A 445 21.75 4.37 25.03
N SER A 446 20.48 4.68 25.26
CA SER A 446 20.03 5.96 25.80
C SER A 446 20.24 6.04 27.32
N SER A 447 20.59 7.21 27.85
CA SER A 447 20.66 7.44 29.31
C SER A 447 19.26 7.44 29.95
N TYR A 448 19.18 7.38 31.28
CA TYR A 448 17.89 7.41 31.99
C TYR A 448 17.13 8.71 31.73
N GLU A 449 17.86 9.84 31.63
CA GLU A 449 17.30 11.15 31.32
C GLU A 449 16.75 11.20 29.89
N GLN A 450 17.48 10.63 28.92
CA GLN A 450 17.00 10.55 27.53
C GLN A 450 15.76 9.67 27.41
N GLN A 451 15.70 8.58 28.17
CA GLN A 451 14.52 7.72 28.23
C GLN A 451 13.32 8.48 28.83
N ALA A 452 13.52 9.18 29.95
CA ALA A 452 12.48 10.00 30.57
C ALA A 452 12.01 11.15 29.66
N GLU A 453 12.91 11.82 28.96
CA GLU A 453 12.56 12.89 28.01
C GLU A 453 11.79 12.35 26.79
N THR A 454 12.13 11.14 26.32
CA THR A 454 11.35 10.48 25.28
C THR A 454 9.92 10.23 25.77
N ILE A 455 9.77 9.69 26.98
CA ILE A 455 8.44 9.47 27.58
C ILE A 455 7.70 10.80 27.73
N ARG A 456 8.38 11.86 28.15
CA ARG A 456 7.81 13.21 28.25
C ARG A 456 7.27 13.68 26.90
N SER A 457 8.05 13.53 25.82
CA SER A 457 7.61 13.92 24.48
C SER A 457 6.34 13.17 24.04
N ILE A 458 6.18 11.91 24.45
CA ILE A 458 4.95 11.12 24.22
C ILE A 458 3.77 11.69 25.03
N THR A 459 3.99 12.06 26.29
CA THR A 459 2.93 12.69 27.12
C THR A 459 2.52 14.09 26.66
N GLU A 460 3.39 14.79 25.93
CA GLU A 460 3.09 16.10 25.33
C GLU A 460 2.38 15.93 23.98
N LYS A 461 2.78 14.91 23.20
CA LYS A 461 2.22 14.58 21.88
C LYS A 461 0.80 13.99 21.97
N TYR A 462 0.51 13.20 23.01
CA TYR A 462 -0.75 12.48 23.15
C TYR A 462 -1.50 12.78 24.46
N ASN A 463 -2.81 12.55 24.48
CA ASN A 463 -3.60 12.56 25.70
C ASN A 463 -3.42 11.22 26.44
N VAL A 464 -2.33 11.07 27.18
CA VAL A 464 -1.99 9.84 27.90
C VAL A 464 -2.83 9.74 29.17
N VAL A 465 -3.64 8.68 29.27
CA VAL A 465 -4.49 8.42 30.46
C VAL A 465 -4.02 7.22 31.28
N TYR A 466 -3.11 6.43 30.72
CA TYR A 466 -2.48 5.30 31.39
C TYR A 466 -1.05 5.19 30.88
N LEU A 467 -0.10 5.22 31.81
CA LEU A 467 1.30 4.99 31.55
C LEU A 467 1.76 3.93 32.52
N ALA A 468 2.13 2.76 32.00
CA ALA A 468 2.66 1.67 32.80
C ALA A 468 4.11 1.40 32.46
N MET A 469 4.93 1.23 33.49
CA MET A 469 6.33 0.87 33.34
C MET A 469 6.76 -0.18 34.35
N ASP A 470 7.68 -1.06 33.92
CA ASP A 470 8.42 -1.90 34.84
C ASP A 470 9.39 -1.03 35.65
N THR A 471 9.38 -1.21 36.98
CA THR A 471 10.31 -0.54 37.90
C THR A 471 11.42 -1.47 38.40
N GLY A 472 11.52 -2.67 37.87
CA GLY A 472 12.57 -3.63 38.14
C GLY A 472 13.96 -3.11 37.76
N GLY A 473 14.91 -3.19 38.70
CA GLY A 473 16.30 -2.79 38.48
C GLY A 473 16.44 -1.33 38.03
N VAL A 474 16.87 -1.14 36.78
CA VAL A 474 17.15 0.16 36.16
C VAL A 474 15.88 1.01 35.97
N GLY A 475 14.71 0.37 35.82
CA GLY A 475 13.43 1.07 35.63
C GLY A 475 13.07 2.02 36.77
N SER A 476 13.54 1.75 37.99
CA SER A 476 13.31 2.60 39.16
C SER A 476 13.83 4.05 38.99
N ALA A 477 15.00 4.22 38.36
CA ALA A 477 15.59 5.54 38.14
C ALA A 477 14.81 6.36 37.09
N VAL A 478 14.35 5.70 36.02
CA VAL A 478 13.53 6.33 34.99
C VAL A 478 12.16 6.70 35.57
N ALA A 479 11.56 5.83 36.37
CA ALA A 479 10.29 6.09 37.05
C ALA A 479 10.34 7.34 37.93
N GLU A 480 11.42 7.54 38.70
CA GLU A 480 11.60 8.74 39.52
C GLU A 480 11.58 10.03 38.69
N LEU A 481 12.20 10.02 37.51
CA LEU A 481 12.19 11.16 36.59
C LEU A 481 10.81 11.36 35.97
N VAL A 482 10.14 10.29 35.55
CA VAL A 482 8.82 10.34 34.92
C VAL A 482 7.75 10.85 35.88
N ARG A 483 7.77 10.45 37.15
CA ARG A 483 6.82 10.94 38.18
C ARG A 483 6.80 12.47 38.32
N LYS A 484 7.90 13.16 38.00
CA LYS A 484 8.00 14.62 38.12
C LYS A 484 7.05 15.35 37.16
N PHE A 485 6.79 14.76 35.99
CA PHE A 485 5.90 15.36 34.98
C PHE A 485 4.62 14.53 34.73
N TYR A 486 4.60 13.26 35.12
CA TYR A 486 3.42 12.39 35.06
C TYR A 486 3.20 11.66 36.40
N PRO A 487 2.58 12.32 37.41
CA PRO A 487 2.40 11.74 38.74
C PRO A 487 1.48 10.51 38.78
N ALA A 488 0.61 10.32 37.78
CA ALA A 488 -0.31 9.20 37.66
C ALA A 488 0.34 7.91 37.08
N LEU A 489 1.67 7.82 37.16
CA LEU A 489 2.45 6.69 36.66
C LEU A 489 2.05 5.38 37.36
N VAL A 490 1.76 4.35 36.56
CA VAL A 490 1.50 3.00 37.05
C VAL A 490 2.79 2.19 37.04
N GLU A 491 3.20 1.74 38.22
CA GLU A 491 4.44 0.97 38.39
C GLU A 491 4.14 -0.51 38.50
N LEU A 492 4.68 -1.27 37.56
CA LEU A 492 4.50 -2.71 37.51
C LEU A 492 5.63 -3.38 38.29
N ASN A 493 5.30 -3.95 39.44
CA ASN A 493 6.24 -4.78 40.18
C ASN A 493 6.40 -6.13 39.47
N TYR A 494 7.55 -6.35 38.83
CA TYR A 494 7.87 -7.49 37.98
C TYR A 494 8.09 -8.82 38.73
N SER A 495 7.08 -9.27 39.49
CA SER A 495 7.04 -10.62 40.03
C SER A 495 6.84 -11.67 38.92
N PRO A 496 7.30 -12.92 39.09
CA PRO A 496 7.00 -14.00 38.14
C PRO A 496 5.49 -14.17 37.89
N GLU A 497 4.67 -13.92 38.92
CA GLU A 497 3.22 -13.96 38.82
C GLU A 497 2.66 -12.84 37.95
N MET A 498 3.11 -11.59 38.14
CA MET A 498 2.69 -10.46 37.31
C MET A 498 3.04 -10.70 35.84
N LYS A 499 4.26 -11.17 35.56
CA LYS A 499 4.68 -11.56 34.20
C LYS A 499 3.77 -12.61 33.59
N ARG A 500 3.43 -13.63 34.38
CA ARG A 500 2.52 -14.69 33.94
C ARG A 500 1.15 -14.11 33.60
N MET A 501 0.56 -13.33 34.49
CA MET A 501 -0.76 -12.74 34.26
C MET A 501 -0.78 -11.86 33.00
N MET A 502 0.22 -11.00 32.81
CA MET A 502 0.34 -10.15 31.62
C MET A 502 0.49 -10.97 30.33
N ALA A 503 1.36 -11.99 30.33
CA ALA A 503 1.58 -12.82 29.15
C ALA A 503 0.32 -13.58 28.74
N TYR A 504 -0.36 -14.25 29.67
CA TYR A 504 -1.59 -14.99 29.39
C TYR A 504 -2.70 -14.08 28.88
N LYS A 505 -2.86 -12.91 29.48
CA LYS A 505 -3.85 -11.92 29.06
C LYS A 505 -3.56 -11.34 27.68
N ALA A 506 -2.31 -10.98 27.41
CA ALA A 506 -1.92 -10.52 26.09
C ALA A 506 -2.18 -11.60 25.02
N ARG A 507 -1.92 -12.88 25.35
CA ARG A 507 -2.20 -14.00 24.45
C ARG A 507 -3.70 -14.12 24.14
N GLU A 508 -4.57 -13.92 25.12
CA GLU A 508 -6.02 -13.91 24.91
C GLU A 508 -6.46 -12.77 23.99
N ILE A 509 -5.99 -11.54 24.24
CA ILE A 509 -6.32 -10.37 23.41
C ILE A 509 -5.83 -10.57 21.96
N ILE A 510 -4.61 -11.09 21.78
CA ILE A 510 -4.01 -11.37 20.47
C ILE A 510 -4.79 -12.48 19.74
N ASN A 511 -5.14 -13.57 20.41
CA ASN A 511 -5.92 -14.66 19.82
C ASN A 511 -7.33 -14.21 19.39
N ASN A 512 -7.90 -13.24 20.09
CA ASN A 512 -9.18 -12.63 19.75
C ASN A 512 -9.04 -11.54 18.64
N GLY A 513 -7.84 -11.31 18.10
CA GLY A 513 -7.60 -10.31 17.04
C GLY A 513 -7.81 -8.87 17.50
N ARG A 514 -7.72 -8.61 18.82
CA ARG A 514 -8.03 -7.30 19.41
C ARG A 514 -6.81 -6.38 19.52
N PHE A 515 -5.60 -6.89 19.29
CA PHE A 515 -4.38 -6.10 19.33
C PHE A 515 -3.95 -5.73 17.92
N LEU A 516 -4.37 -4.58 17.40
CA LEU A 516 -4.09 -4.17 16.03
C LEU A 516 -2.84 -3.30 15.95
N PHE A 517 -2.00 -3.55 14.96
CA PHE A 517 -0.80 -2.75 14.68
C PHE A 517 -0.47 -2.77 13.18
N ASP A 518 0.42 -1.87 12.77
CA ASP A 518 0.79 -1.68 11.38
C ASP A 518 1.45 -2.92 10.77
N ASP A 519 1.12 -3.20 9.51
CA ASP A 519 1.57 -4.39 8.80
C ASP A 519 3.09 -4.47 8.58
N ASP A 520 3.80 -3.34 8.61
CA ASP A 520 5.25 -3.30 8.47
C ASP A 520 6.00 -3.58 9.80
N TRP A 521 5.29 -3.81 10.90
CA TRP A 521 5.89 -4.02 12.24
C TRP A 521 6.30 -5.48 12.51
N ASP A 522 7.05 -6.09 11.59
CA ASP A 522 7.61 -7.45 11.76
C ASP A 522 8.46 -7.59 13.02
N ASP A 523 9.16 -6.52 13.39
CA ASP A 523 10.04 -6.49 14.55
C ASP A 523 9.26 -6.55 15.88
N LEU A 524 7.99 -6.15 15.89
CA LEU A 524 7.07 -6.38 17.01
C LEU A 524 6.65 -7.86 17.05
N VAL A 525 6.30 -8.45 15.90
CA VAL A 525 5.98 -9.89 15.80
C VAL A 525 7.14 -10.74 16.31
N HIS A 526 8.37 -10.46 15.85
CA HIS A 526 9.57 -11.12 16.35
C HIS A 526 9.75 -10.95 17.86
N SER A 527 9.46 -9.76 18.41
CA SER A 527 9.55 -9.50 19.85
C SER A 527 8.67 -10.44 20.66
N PHE A 528 7.42 -10.66 20.23
CA PHE A 528 6.51 -11.61 20.87
C PHE A 528 6.98 -13.05 20.71
N LEU A 529 7.48 -13.43 19.53
CA LEU A 529 7.94 -14.79 19.27
C LEU A 529 9.15 -15.20 20.13
N MET A 530 9.94 -14.24 20.62
CA MET A 530 11.08 -14.51 21.51
C MET A 530 10.68 -14.86 22.95
N ILE A 531 9.41 -14.68 23.32
CA ILE A 531 8.93 -14.98 24.68
C ILE A 531 8.63 -16.47 24.81
N ARG A 532 9.27 -17.10 25.78
CA ARG A 532 9.15 -18.53 26.09
C ARG A 532 8.69 -18.74 27.52
N GLN A 533 7.94 -19.82 27.73
CA GLN A 533 7.56 -20.28 29.06
C GLN A 533 8.68 -21.15 29.64
N GLN A 534 9.15 -20.85 30.84
CA GLN A 534 10.15 -21.64 31.55
C GLN A 534 9.68 -21.90 32.99
N THR A 535 9.92 -23.10 33.50
CA THR A 535 9.73 -23.41 34.92
C THR A 535 11.02 -23.09 35.67
N THR A 536 10.95 -22.26 36.71
CA THR A 536 12.12 -21.92 37.52
C THR A 536 12.58 -23.10 38.37
N ASP A 537 13.86 -23.46 38.29
CA ASP A 537 14.44 -24.64 38.95
C ASP A 537 14.28 -24.66 40.48
N LYS A 538 14.22 -23.50 41.14
CA LYS A 538 14.19 -23.39 42.60
C LYS A 538 12.79 -23.35 43.22
N SER A 539 11.81 -22.74 42.57
CA SER A 539 10.46 -22.56 43.12
C SER A 539 9.38 -23.36 42.37
N GLY A 540 9.72 -24.02 41.26
CA GLY A 540 8.77 -24.75 40.43
C GLY A 540 7.71 -23.87 39.75
N GLN A 541 7.84 -22.54 39.85
CA GLN A 541 6.89 -21.60 39.27
C GLN A 541 7.15 -21.43 37.77
N VAL A 542 6.05 -21.34 37.03
CA VAL A 542 6.08 -20.95 35.62
C VAL A 542 6.41 -19.45 35.54
N THR A 543 7.48 -19.12 34.83
CA THR A 543 7.88 -17.76 34.49
C THR A 543 8.05 -17.61 32.98
N PHE A 544 8.19 -16.36 32.55
CA PHE A 544 8.40 -16.01 31.15
C PHE A 544 9.79 -15.41 30.99
N VAL A 545 10.54 -15.99 30.07
CA VAL A 545 11.89 -15.56 29.73
C VAL A 545 11.96 -15.29 28.24
N SER A 546 12.83 -14.37 27.88
CA SER A 546 13.30 -14.22 26.52
C SER A 546 14.59 -15.02 26.34
N ASN A 547 14.86 -15.51 25.13
CA ASN A 547 16.11 -16.20 24.84
C ASN A 547 17.28 -15.21 25.02
N ARG A 548 17.95 -15.25 26.18
CA ARG A 548 19.10 -14.39 26.49
C ARG A 548 20.33 -14.94 25.77
N SER A 549 20.56 -14.55 24.53
CA SER A 549 21.94 -14.52 24.05
C SER A 549 22.72 -13.52 24.93
N LYS A 550 24.01 -13.74 25.18
CA LYS A 550 24.87 -12.88 26.04
C LYS A 550 24.93 -11.39 25.65
N ILE A 551 24.22 -10.97 24.60
CA ILE A 551 24.18 -9.62 24.05
C ILE A 551 22.71 -9.31 23.71
N GLY A 552 21.98 -8.69 24.65
CA GLY A 552 20.64 -8.13 24.46
C GLY A 552 19.49 -9.12 24.21
N SER A 553 18.30 -8.77 24.71
CA SER A 553 17.02 -9.39 24.42
C SER A 553 16.14 -8.43 23.63
N HIS A 554 15.55 -8.90 22.52
CA HIS A 554 14.62 -8.12 21.68
C HIS A 554 13.13 -8.29 22.07
N ALA A 555 12.84 -8.75 23.30
CA ALA A 555 11.47 -8.92 23.80
C ALA A 555 10.87 -7.61 24.39
N ASP A 556 11.61 -6.52 24.34
CA ASP A 556 11.30 -5.19 24.89
C ASP A 556 9.95 -4.65 24.39
N LEU A 557 9.73 -4.66 23.07
CA LEU A 557 8.46 -4.18 22.50
C LEU A 557 7.28 -5.07 22.88
N ALA A 558 7.48 -6.38 23.02
CA ALA A 558 6.43 -7.28 23.45
C ALA A 558 6.05 -7.01 24.91
N TRP A 559 7.01 -6.83 25.80
CA TRP A 559 6.74 -6.46 27.19
C TRP A 559 6.07 -5.09 27.31
N ALA A 560 6.57 -4.09 26.58
CA ALA A 560 5.94 -2.76 26.51
C ALA A 560 4.50 -2.85 25.99
N SER A 561 4.23 -3.68 24.97
CA SER A 561 2.87 -3.96 24.50
C SER A 561 2.02 -4.64 25.59
N MET A 562 2.57 -5.59 26.33
CA MET A 562 1.86 -6.24 27.44
C MET A 562 1.52 -5.26 28.57
N HIS A 563 2.34 -4.24 28.82
CA HIS A 563 2.03 -3.19 29.79
C HIS A 563 0.83 -2.37 29.36
N VAL A 564 0.74 -2.00 28.08
CA VAL A 564 -0.45 -1.36 27.50
C VAL A 564 -1.66 -2.26 27.69
N LEU A 565 -1.54 -3.53 27.28
CA LEU A 565 -2.63 -4.49 27.36
C LEU A 565 -3.03 -4.79 28.81
N ALA A 566 -2.13 -4.62 29.78
CA ALA A 566 -2.40 -4.79 31.22
C ALA A 566 -3.50 -3.85 31.73
N TRP A 567 -3.77 -2.73 31.05
CA TRP A 567 -4.83 -1.77 31.41
C TRP A 567 -6.23 -2.38 31.54
N GLU A 568 -6.62 -3.31 30.65
CA GLU A 568 -7.98 -3.90 30.68
C GLU A 568 -8.15 -4.88 31.87
N PRO A 569 -9.26 -5.00 32.58
CA PRO A 569 -9.40 -6.08 33.58
C PRO A 569 -9.43 -7.47 32.92
N ILE A 570 -9.11 -8.53 33.67
CA ILE A 570 -9.21 -9.92 33.18
C ILE A 570 -10.67 -10.28 32.90
N ASP A 571 -11.56 -9.90 33.80
CA ASP A 571 -12.98 -10.00 33.57
C ASP A 571 -13.50 -8.70 32.96
N VAL A 572 -13.57 -8.70 31.63
CA VAL A 572 -14.05 -7.55 30.84
C VAL A 572 -15.56 -7.32 31.05
N ASN A 573 -16.29 -8.35 31.49
CA ASN A 573 -17.75 -8.37 31.61
C ASN A 573 -18.25 -8.32 33.07
N ALA A 574 -17.39 -8.51 34.07
CA ALA A 574 -17.74 -8.21 35.46
C ALA A 574 -17.85 -6.69 35.62
N ASP A 575 -19.09 -6.24 35.80
CA ASP A 575 -19.38 -4.88 36.25
C ASP A 575 -18.82 -4.64 37.65
N ASN A 576 -17.59 -4.14 37.70
CA ASN A 576 -17.06 -3.42 38.86
C ASN A 576 -16.81 -1.96 38.50
N ASP A 577 -17.75 -1.34 37.78
CA ASP A 577 -17.78 0.11 37.65
C ASP A 577 -18.17 0.70 39.02
N THR A 578 -17.19 0.85 39.89
CA THR A 578 -17.29 1.60 41.15
C THR A 578 -16.84 3.04 40.96
N SER A 579 -17.02 3.60 39.76
CA SER A 579 -16.96 5.05 39.58
C SER A 579 -18.28 5.66 40.07
N VAL A 580 -18.36 5.93 41.37
CA VAL A 580 -19.39 6.82 41.93
C VAL A 580 -19.05 8.23 41.42
N THR A 581 -19.74 8.65 40.37
CA THR A 581 -19.75 10.04 39.91
C THR A 581 -20.66 10.83 40.85
N PHE A 582 -20.07 11.68 41.69
CA PHE A 582 -20.83 12.73 42.36
C PHE A 582 -20.98 13.91 41.39
N PHE A 583 -22.23 14.30 41.13
CA PHE A 583 -22.59 15.47 40.34
C PHE A 583 -22.28 16.78 41.05
#